data_AF-A0A350ETG8-F1
#
_entry.id   AF-A0A350ETG8-F1
#
_cell.length_a   1.000
_cell.length_b   1.000
_cell.length_c   1.000
_cell.angle_alpha   90.00
_cell.angle_beta   90.00
_cell.angle_gamma   90.00
#
_symmetry.space_group_name_H-M   'P 1'
#
loop_
_entity.id
_entity.type
_entity.pdbx_description
1 polymer ?
#
loop_
_entity_poly.entity_id
_entity_poly.type
_entity_poly.pdbx_seq_one_letter_code
_entity_poly.pdbx_strand_id
1 'polypeptide(L)'
;ADAACRATVLQVSSFRTEDDGVIRTRTLLRVDEVFKGTLPPVLRVVHDGGQVGDEGAHNGFAPEFRPGEERLLFLARRVDGSVAALNGFASSLKLGGTPGIAATLNSHALTEARQAAGKAGGPLAGADLRDQAGEWTGPVPGAPVTAQNTTGL
;
A
#
# COMPACT_ATOMS: atom_id res chain seq x y z
N ALA A 1 -3.80 12.56 6.90
CA ALA A 1 -4.06 11.48 5.92
C ALA A 1 -5.48 11.59 5.43
N ASP A 2 -5.66 11.46 4.12
CA ASP A 2 -6.95 11.51 3.43
C ASP A 2 -7.67 10.16 3.49
N ALA A 3 -6.90 9.07 3.45
CA ALA A 3 -7.38 7.71 3.61
C ALA A 3 -6.38 6.86 4.42
N ALA A 4 -6.84 5.74 4.96
CA ALA A 4 -6.00 4.79 5.68
C ALA A 4 -6.50 3.35 5.50
N CYS A 5 -5.57 2.42 5.30
CA CYS A 5 -5.90 1.01 5.06
C CYS A 5 -4.78 0.07 5.51
N ARG A 6 -5.14 -1.19 5.73
CA ARG A 6 -4.20 -2.31 5.68
C ARG A 6 -4.18 -2.84 4.25
N ALA A 7 -2.99 -3.06 3.72
CA ALA A 7 -2.84 -3.55 2.36
C ALA A 7 -1.63 -4.47 2.20
N THR A 8 -1.69 -5.31 1.18
CA THR A 8 -0.61 -6.21 0.76
C THR A 8 0.01 -5.69 -0.53
N VAL A 9 1.33 -5.58 -0.58
CA VAL A 9 2.07 -5.18 -1.79
C VAL A 9 1.98 -6.29 -2.84
N LEU A 10 1.41 -5.97 -4.01
CA LEU A 10 1.30 -6.89 -5.14
C LEU A 10 2.50 -6.74 -6.09
N GLN A 11 2.81 -5.51 -6.45
CA GLN A 11 3.83 -5.19 -7.45
C GLN A 11 4.48 -3.85 -7.14
N VAL A 12 5.78 -3.75 -7.46
CA VAL A 12 6.56 -2.51 -7.42
C VAL A 12 7.26 -2.38 -8.77
N SER A 13 7.13 -1.22 -9.42
CA SER A 13 7.77 -0.94 -10.71
C SER A 13 8.17 0.52 -10.79
N SER A 14 9.39 0.80 -11.22
CA SER A 14 9.87 2.16 -11.45
C SER A 14 9.66 2.58 -12.90
N PHE A 15 9.37 3.85 -13.11
CA PHE A 15 9.20 4.44 -14.43
C PHE A 15 9.71 5.87 -14.42
N ARG A 16 10.17 6.35 -15.58
CA ARG A 16 10.44 7.78 -15.78
C ARG A 16 9.13 8.43 -16.21
N THR A 17 8.75 9.53 -15.59
CA THR A 17 7.57 10.27 -16.05
C THR A 17 7.91 11.05 -17.31
N GLU A 18 6.96 11.12 -18.23
CA GLU A 18 7.14 11.87 -19.49
C GLU A 18 7.09 13.39 -19.26
N ASP A 19 6.33 13.84 -18.26
CA ASP A 19 6.07 15.25 -18.01
C ASP A 19 7.29 16.01 -17.46
N ASP A 20 8.03 15.39 -16.52
CA ASP A 20 9.14 16.03 -15.81
C ASP A 20 10.46 15.24 -15.89
N GLY A 21 10.45 14.06 -16.52
CA GLY A 21 11.63 13.21 -16.64
C GLY A 21 12.12 12.61 -15.31
N VAL A 22 11.36 12.73 -14.21
CA VAL A 22 11.73 12.21 -12.89
C VAL A 22 11.42 10.72 -12.79
N ILE A 23 12.30 9.96 -12.12
CA ILE A 23 12.06 8.56 -11.80
C ILE A 23 11.10 8.47 -10.62
N ARG A 24 9.98 7.77 -10.84
CA ARG A 24 8.97 7.46 -9.83
C ARG A 24 8.77 5.96 -9.71
N THR A 25 8.36 5.52 -8.53
CA THR A 25 7.98 4.15 -8.25
C THR A 25 6.47 4.04 -8.15
N ARG A 26 5.87 3.17 -8.95
CA ARG A 26 4.47 2.75 -8.85
C ARG A 26 4.39 1.48 -8.03
N THR A 27 3.47 1.44 -7.08
CA THR A 27 3.16 0.25 -6.29
C THR A 27 1.68 -0.08 -6.43
N LEU A 28 1.39 -1.35 -6.73
CA LEU A 28 0.04 -1.90 -6.67
C LEU A 28 -0.15 -2.60 -5.34
N LEU A 29 -1.27 -2.30 -4.68
CA LEU A 29 -1.59 -2.75 -3.34
C LEU A 29 -2.97 -3.40 -3.36
N ARG A 30 -3.11 -4.61 -2.81
CA ARG A 30 -4.44 -5.14 -2.49
C ARG A 30 -4.89 -4.53 -1.18
N VAL A 31 -6.05 -3.89 -1.17
CA VAL A 31 -6.64 -3.33 0.05
C VAL A 31 -7.32 -4.45 0.82
N ASP A 32 -6.75 -4.80 1.98
CA ASP A 32 -7.23 -5.89 2.84
C ASP A 32 -8.25 -5.39 3.87
N GLU A 33 -8.12 -4.14 4.32
CA GLU A 33 -9.00 -3.53 5.33
C GLU A 33 -8.96 -2.00 5.21
N VAL A 34 -10.11 -1.33 5.31
CA VAL A 34 -10.20 0.14 5.22
C VAL A 34 -10.52 0.73 6.58
N PHE A 35 -9.73 1.72 7.00
CA PHE A 35 -9.92 2.44 8.27
C PHE A 35 -10.42 3.87 8.08
N LYS A 36 -10.12 4.49 6.93
CA LYS A 36 -10.55 5.85 6.59
C LYS A 36 -10.67 6.03 5.07
N GLY A 37 -11.70 6.74 4.63
CA GLY A 37 -11.96 7.06 3.21
C GLY A 37 -12.60 5.91 2.43
N THR A 38 -12.63 6.04 1.10
CA THR A 38 -13.14 5.01 0.19
C THR A 38 -12.05 4.61 -0.78
N LEU A 39 -11.72 3.32 -0.85
CA LEU A 39 -10.62 2.80 -1.65
C LEU A 39 -11.06 1.69 -2.61
N PRO A 40 -10.41 1.55 -3.77
CA PRO A 40 -10.62 0.42 -4.66
C PRO A 40 -9.99 -0.86 -4.05
N PRO A 41 -10.41 -2.07 -4.47
CA PRO A 41 -9.82 -3.33 -4.01
C PRO A 41 -8.32 -3.46 -4.34
N VAL A 42 -7.91 -2.90 -5.48
CA VAL A 42 -6.51 -2.75 -5.86
C VAL A 42 -6.21 -1.27 -6.02
N LEU A 43 -5.32 -0.76 -5.17
CA LEU A 43 -4.92 0.63 -5.13
C LEU A 43 -3.57 0.81 -5.81
N ARG A 44 -3.48 1.84 -6.67
CA ARG A 44 -2.21 2.33 -7.21
C ARG A 44 -1.70 3.48 -6.34
N VAL A 45 -0.46 3.37 -5.87
CA VAL A 45 0.28 4.46 -5.22
C VAL A 45 1.55 4.79 -5.99
N VAL A 46 1.97 6.05 -5.95
CA VAL A 46 3.15 6.56 -6.63
C VAL A 46 4.04 7.32 -5.65
N HIS A 47 5.31 6.99 -5.64
CA HIS A 47 6.34 7.61 -4.82
C HIS A 47 7.49 8.12 -5.68
N ASP A 48 8.22 9.10 -5.17
CA ASP A 48 9.39 9.63 -5.87
C ASP A 48 10.59 8.72 -5.61
N GLY A 49 11.47 8.59 -6.60
CA GLY A 49 12.58 7.67 -6.56
C GLY A 49 12.26 6.31 -7.16
N GLY A 50 13.27 5.46 -7.25
CA GLY A 50 13.21 4.17 -7.93
C GLY A 50 14.44 3.93 -8.79
N GLN A 51 14.39 2.91 -9.64
CA GLN A 51 15.47 2.54 -10.54
C GLN A 51 14.95 2.17 -11.93
N VAL A 52 15.48 2.81 -12.98
CA VAL A 52 15.17 2.53 -14.39
C VAL A 52 16.47 2.22 -15.13
N GLY A 53 16.66 0.96 -15.51
CA GLY A 53 17.94 0.50 -16.05
C GLY A 53 19.06 0.71 -15.02
N ASP A 54 20.11 1.41 -15.44
CA ASP A 54 21.27 1.72 -14.59
C ASP A 54 21.12 3.03 -13.80
N GLU A 55 20.02 3.77 -13.99
CA GLU A 55 19.78 5.03 -13.29
C GLU A 55 18.88 4.84 -12.07
N GLY A 56 19.40 5.22 -10.90
CA GLY A 56 18.67 5.24 -9.65
C GLY A 56 18.42 6.67 -9.17
N ALA A 57 17.20 6.94 -8.69
CA ALA A 57 16.89 8.14 -7.94
C ALA A 57 16.48 7.75 -6.52
N HIS A 58 17.10 8.35 -5.52
CA HIS A 58 16.84 8.05 -4.12
C HIS A 58 16.05 9.18 -3.45
N ASN A 59 14.93 8.82 -2.81
CA ASN A 59 14.23 9.68 -1.88
C ASN A 59 14.13 8.96 -0.53
N GLY A 60 14.92 9.39 0.46
CA GLY A 60 14.96 8.76 1.78
C GLY A 60 13.66 8.85 2.59
N PHE A 61 12.69 9.64 2.13
CA PHE A 61 11.36 9.73 2.75
C PHE A 61 10.31 8.86 2.06
N ALA A 62 10.63 8.28 0.90
CA ALA A 62 9.74 7.36 0.19
C ALA A 62 9.81 5.96 0.82
N PRO A 63 8.68 5.28 1.00
CA PRO A 63 8.67 3.91 1.51
C PRO A 63 9.30 2.95 0.49
N GLU A 64 10.19 2.09 0.96
CA GLU A 64 10.68 0.94 0.18
C GLU A 64 9.69 -0.21 0.33
N PHE A 65 8.87 -0.45 -0.70
CA PHE A 65 7.94 -1.58 -0.74
C PHE A 65 8.56 -2.82 -1.36
N ARG A 66 8.15 -4.00 -0.87
CA ARG A 66 8.49 -5.28 -1.49
C ARG A 66 7.23 -6.13 -1.70
N PRO A 67 7.06 -6.81 -2.83
CA PRO A 67 5.94 -7.72 -3.05
C PRO A 67 5.76 -8.72 -1.90
N GLY A 68 4.51 -8.95 -1.51
CA GLY A 68 4.12 -9.81 -0.40
C GLY A 68 4.15 -9.14 0.98
N GLU A 69 4.66 -7.91 1.11
CA GLU A 69 4.63 -7.21 2.39
C GLU A 69 3.23 -6.71 2.75
N GLU A 70 2.84 -6.92 4.01
CA GLU A 70 1.68 -6.28 4.61
C GLU A 70 2.07 -4.92 5.20
N ARG A 71 1.24 -3.91 4.95
CA ARG A 71 1.49 -2.52 5.33
C ARG A 71 0.22 -1.92 5.93
N LEU A 72 0.36 -1.17 7.02
CA LEU A 72 -0.61 -0.16 7.43
C LEU A 72 -0.20 1.16 6.77
N LEU A 73 -1.08 1.68 5.91
CA LEU A 73 -0.81 2.83 5.06
C LEU A 73 -1.68 4.02 5.46
N PHE A 74 -1.05 5.19 5.51
CA PHE A 74 -1.71 6.47 5.62
C PHE A 74 -1.48 7.23 4.32
N LEU A 75 -2.56 7.47 3.58
CA LEU A 75 -2.51 7.93 2.20
C LEU A 75 -2.89 9.41 2.11
N ALA A 76 -2.29 10.09 1.14
CA ALA A 76 -2.69 11.44 0.76
C ALA A 76 -2.71 11.57 -0.77
N ARG A 77 -3.65 12.37 -1.25
CA ARG A 77 -3.68 12.81 -2.65
C ARG A 77 -2.71 13.98 -2.81
N ARG A 78 -1.84 13.88 -3.81
CA ARG A 78 -0.92 14.93 -4.21
C ARG A 78 -1.63 15.94 -5.10
N VAL A 79 -1.01 17.11 -5.28
CA VAL A 79 -1.53 18.18 -6.16
C VAL A 79 -1.67 17.73 -7.62
N ASP A 80 -0.82 16.78 -8.07
CA ASP A 80 -0.87 16.17 -9.40
C ASP A 80 -1.98 15.10 -9.55
N GLY A 81 -2.79 14.91 -8.51
CA GLY A 81 -3.89 13.94 -8.48
C GLY A 81 -3.48 12.51 -8.14
N SER A 82 -2.18 12.19 -8.14
CA SER A 82 -1.69 10.87 -7.73
C SER A 82 -1.85 10.66 -6.22
N VAL A 83 -1.87 9.40 -5.79
CA VAL A 83 -1.91 9.05 -4.37
C VAL A 83 -0.56 8.47 -3.95
N ALA A 84 -0.10 8.91 -2.79
CA ALA A 84 1.08 8.36 -2.13
C ALA A 84 0.73 8.00 -0.68
N ALA A 85 1.43 7.02 -0.11
CA ALA A 85 1.62 7.05 1.35
C ALA A 85 2.25 8.40 1.75
N LEU A 86 1.88 8.92 2.91
CA LEU A 86 2.50 10.13 3.47
C LEU A 86 4.04 10.01 3.48
N ASN A 87 4.77 11.11 3.57
CA ASN A 87 6.23 11.04 3.67
C ASN A 87 6.66 10.80 5.13
N GLY A 88 7.70 9.99 5.33
CA GLY A 88 8.33 9.76 6.64
C GLY A 88 7.99 8.43 7.31
N PHE A 89 8.70 8.11 8.40
CA PHE A 89 8.72 6.78 9.06
C PHE A 89 7.35 6.24 9.49
N ALA A 90 6.34 7.10 9.69
CA ALA A 90 5.02 6.71 10.18
C ALA A 90 3.99 6.44 9.08
N SER A 91 4.33 6.63 7.80
CA SER A 91 3.34 6.64 6.73
C SER A 91 3.01 5.26 6.15
N SER A 92 3.92 4.31 6.32
CA SER A 92 3.86 2.95 5.80
C SER A 92 4.48 2.01 6.82
N LEU A 93 3.66 1.58 7.77
CA LEU A 93 4.11 0.70 8.86
C LEU A 93 4.08 -0.74 8.37
N LYS A 94 5.26 -1.38 8.30
CA LYS A 94 5.36 -2.80 7.97
C LYS A 94 4.72 -3.65 9.06
N LEU A 95 3.80 -4.51 8.66
CA LEU A 95 3.12 -5.46 9.51
C LEU A 95 3.80 -6.83 9.39
N GLY A 96 3.99 -7.50 10.52
CA GLY A 96 4.74 -8.76 10.58
C GLY A 96 6.25 -8.61 10.35
N GLY A 97 6.93 -9.73 10.12
CA GLY A 97 8.39 -9.82 10.01
C GLY A 97 9.07 -10.22 11.33
N THR A 98 10.36 -9.94 11.44
CA THR A 98 11.16 -10.31 12.61
C THR A 98 10.60 -9.64 13.88
N PRO A 99 10.35 -10.42 14.95
CA PRO A 99 9.90 -9.86 16.22
C PRO A 99 10.85 -8.77 16.73
N GLY A 100 10.29 -7.69 17.25
CA GLY A 100 11.06 -6.55 17.77
C GLY A 100 10.17 -5.36 18.10
N ILE A 101 10.75 -4.32 18.68
CA ILE A 101 10.02 -3.12 19.14
C ILE A 101 9.19 -2.51 18.01
N ALA A 102 9.77 -2.37 16.81
CA ALA A 102 9.06 -1.82 15.65
C ALA A 102 7.83 -2.66 15.26
N ALA A 103 7.95 -3.99 15.23
CA ALA A 103 6.83 -4.88 14.90
C ALA A 103 5.71 -4.79 15.94
N THR A 104 6.06 -4.67 17.22
CA THR A 104 5.08 -4.47 18.32
C THR A 104 4.36 -3.13 18.18
N LEU A 105 5.09 -2.04 17.96
CA LEU A 105 4.51 -0.70 17.81
C LEU A 105 3.60 -0.61 16.57
N ASN A 106 4.00 -1.22 15.45
CA ASN A 106 3.19 -1.24 14.23
C ASN A 106 1.90 -2.05 14.41
N SER A 107 1.97 -3.16 15.15
CA SER A 107 0.79 -3.96 15.50
C SER A 107 -0.16 -3.22 16.44
N HIS A 108 0.39 -2.41 17.34
CA HIS A 108 -0.40 -1.53 18.20
C HIS A 108 -1.12 -0.46 17.38
N ALA A 109 -0.42 0.22 16.46
CA ALA A 109 -1.03 1.20 15.57
C ALA A 109 -2.16 0.61 14.71
N LEU A 110 -2.01 -0.63 14.23
CA LEU A 110 -3.09 -1.34 13.53
C LEU A 110 -4.29 -1.60 14.45
N THR A 111 -4.04 -1.95 15.70
CA THR A 111 -5.10 -2.15 16.70
C THR A 111 -5.84 -0.85 16.98
N GLU A 112 -5.13 0.27 17.13
CA GLU A 112 -5.73 1.59 17.31
C GLU A 112 -6.58 2.02 16.10
N ALA A 113 -6.09 1.78 14.87
CA ALA A 113 -6.83 2.09 13.65
C ALA A 113 -8.16 1.29 13.58
N ARG A 114 -8.11 0.00 13.93
CA ARG A 114 -9.31 -0.86 14.04
C ARG A 114 -10.28 -0.37 15.11
N GLN A 115 -9.77 -0.01 16.29
CA GLN A 115 -10.61 0.50 17.38
C GLN A 115 -11.28 1.83 17.00
N ALA A 116 -10.57 2.73 16.33
CA ALA A 116 -11.11 4.00 15.87
C ALA A 116 -12.24 3.79 14.84
N ALA A 117 -12.02 2.93 13.84
CA ALA A 117 -13.06 2.58 12.87
C ALA A 117 -14.26 1.88 13.54
N GLY A 118 -14.00 0.94 14.46
CA GLY A 118 -15.05 0.24 15.21
C GLY A 118 -15.94 1.18 16.02
N LYS A 119 -15.33 2.16 16.73
CA LYS A 119 -16.07 3.20 17.48
C LYS A 119 -16.94 4.08 16.57
N ALA A 120 -16.52 4.30 15.33
CA ALA A 120 -17.28 5.07 14.34
C ALA A 120 -18.35 4.24 13.61
N GLY A 121 -18.43 2.92 13.85
CA GLY A 121 -19.35 2.02 13.14
C GLY A 121 -18.89 1.66 11.72
N GLY A 122 -17.61 1.88 11.38
CA GLY A 122 -17.05 1.63 10.06
C GLY A 122 -15.85 2.53 9.75
N PRO A 123 -15.37 2.55 8.49
CA PRO A 123 -14.31 3.47 8.08
C PRO A 123 -14.65 4.93 8.41
N LEU A 124 -13.68 5.65 8.96
CA LEU A 124 -13.81 7.08 9.20
C LEU A 124 -14.01 7.83 7.87
N ALA A 125 -14.72 8.97 7.92
CA ALA A 125 -14.86 9.85 6.76
C ALA A 125 -13.47 10.31 6.24
N GLY A 126 -13.30 10.32 4.92
CA GLY A 126 -12.03 10.62 4.25
C GLY A 126 -12.25 10.81 2.76
N ALA A 127 -11.16 10.90 1.99
CA ALA A 127 -11.25 11.05 0.54
C ALA A 127 -11.76 9.79 -0.15
N ASP A 128 -12.45 9.99 -1.28
CA ASP A 128 -12.71 8.94 -2.25
C ASP A 128 -11.51 8.81 -3.19
N LEU A 129 -10.89 7.63 -3.19
CA LEU A 129 -9.70 7.30 -3.99
C LEU A 129 -10.00 6.19 -5.01
N ARG A 130 -11.26 5.92 -5.34
CA ARG A 130 -11.64 4.87 -6.31
C ARG A 130 -11.11 5.12 -7.73
N ASP A 131 -10.85 6.37 -8.10
CA ASP A 131 -10.17 6.78 -9.33
C ASP A 131 -8.70 6.31 -9.40
N GLN A 132 -8.14 5.85 -8.29
CA GLN A 132 -6.79 5.29 -8.20
C GLN A 132 -6.77 3.76 -8.29
N ALA A 133 -7.83 3.16 -8.85
CA ALA A 133 -7.87 1.72 -9.10
C ALA A 133 -6.68 1.28 -9.97
N GLY A 134 -5.99 0.23 -9.51
CA GLY A 134 -4.96 -0.46 -10.27
C GLY A 134 -5.51 -1.74 -10.91
N GLU A 135 -4.94 -2.12 -12.04
CA GLU A 135 -5.22 -3.40 -12.68
C GLU A 135 -4.18 -4.43 -12.24
N TRP A 136 -4.63 -5.58 -11.72
CA TRP A 136 -3.79 -6.69 -11.30
C TRP A 136 -4.33 -7.99 -11.86
N THR A 137 -3.50 -8.72 -12.60
CA THR A 137 -3.85 -10.00 -13.24
C THR A 137 -3.06 -11.18 -12.68
N GLY A 138 -2.16 -10.93 -11.72
CA GLY A 138 -1.32 -11.96 -11.11
C GLY A 138 -2.01 -12.72 -9.97
N PRO A 139 -1.35 -13.78 -9.44
CA PRO A 139 -1.85 -14.49 -8.27
C PRO A 139 -1.89 -13.57 -7.05
N VAL A 140 -2.95 -13.69 -6.24
CA VAL A 140 -3.15 -12.88 -5.04
C VAL A 140 -2.24 -13.41 -3.91
N PRO A 141 -1.18 -12.69 -3.48
CA PRO A 141 -0.26 -13.19 -2.45
C PRO A 141 -0.97 -13.38 -1.11
N GLY A 142 -0.90 -14.57 -0.52
CA GLY A 142 -1.54 -14.87 0.77
C GLY A 142 -3.02 -15.28 0.69
N ALA A 143 -3.60 -15.45 -0.49
CA ALA A 143 -4.83 -16.24 -0.63
C ALA A 143 -4.51 -17.72 -0.30
N PRO A 144 -5.36 -18.43 0.47
CA PRO A 144 -5.16 -19.85 0.68
C PRO A 144 -5.15 -20.54 -0.68
N VAL A 145 -4.07 -21.27 -0.99
CA VAL A 145 -4.03 -22.17 -2.14
C VAL A 145 -5.15 -23.17 -1.91
N THR A 146 -6.27 -23.01 -2.62
CA THR A 146 -7.28 -24.05 -2.62
C THR A 146 -6.62 -25.19 -3.38
N ALA A 147 -6.19 -26.22 -2.66
CA ALA A 147 -5.68 -27.44 -3.26
C ALA A 147 -6.67 -27.84 -4.36
N GLN A 148 -6.21 -27.83 -5.61
CA GLN A 148 -7.00 -28.38 -6.69
C GLN A 148 -7.19 -29.86 -6.35
N ASN A 149 -8.43 -30.25 -6.07
CA ASN A 149 -8.81 -31.66 -5.98
C ASN A 149 -8.46 -32.31 -7.32
N THR A 150 -7.31 -32.97 -7.39
CA THR A 150 -7.04 -34.02 -8.35
C THR A 150 -7.85 -35.24 -7.94
N THR A 151 -9.12 -35.24 -8.31
CA THR A 151 -9.87 -36.49 -8.49
C THR A 151 -9.95 -36.73 -9.99
N GLY A 152 -9.19 -37.70 -10.48
CA GLY A 152 -9.14 -38.03 -11.90
C GLY A 152 -8.33 -39.28 -12.18
N LEU A 153 -8.99 -40.43 -11.97
CA LEU A 153 -8.81 -41.78 -12.57
C LEU A 153 -7.48 -42.50 -12.38
#